data_AF-A0A915PD72-F1
#
_entry.id   AF-A0A915PD72-F1
#
_cell.length_a   1.000
_cell.length_b   1.000
_cell.length_c   1.000
_cell.angle_alpha   90.00
_cell.angle_beta   90.00
_cell.angle_gamma   90.00
#
_symmetry.space_group_name_H-M   'P 1'
#
loop_
_entity.id
_entity.type
_entity.pdbx_description
1 polymer ?
#
loop_
_entity_poly.entity_id
_entity_poly.type
_entity_poly.pdbx_seq_one_letter_code
_entity_poly.pdbx_strand_id
1 'polypeptide(L)'
;MNNQFDESVQLEIESILAIFPKEVFIESNSRIIVEYENNAHLHIRLPSDYPKDPPLFELVSPALSSENRKELLTILNKFCSENNGEQILYSLIQCFMEYFCDLGEKEKEKQKIIEKEERMDLTINIPLPSNFYSGKAIEDRKSVFQGHVTKLESKDKVPKLLESLKTVGKIARARHNPYAWRIVNDAERAIEQHDCDDDGETGSASKLLRLLMQMDAKDVLLVVSRWKGGNKIGPDRFRHICNAGRDALISGGFVVVKGEGEKSI
;
A
#
# COMPACT_ATOMS: atom_id res chain seq x y z
N MET A 1 -43.14 4.82 36.26
CA MET A 1 -42.96 3.45 36.78
C MET A 1 -41.50 3.10 36.56
N ASN A 2 -40.76 2.82 37.62
CA ASN A 2 -39.37 2.40 37.52
C ASN A 2 -39.35 1.03 36.81
N ASN A 3 -38.99 1.00 35.53
CA ASN A 3 -38.62 -0.24 34.83
C ASN A 3 -37.28 -0.69 35.41
N GLN A 4 -37.35 -1.31 36.57
CA GLN A 4 -36.24 -2.04 37.14
C GLN A 4 -36.36 -3.45 36.59
N PHE A 5 -35.43 -3.83 35.71
CA PHE A 5 -35.33 -5.20 35.23
C PHE A 5 -35.23 -6.16 36.41
N ASP A 6 -35.70 -7.39 36.23
CA ASP A 6 -35.57 -8.44 37.23
C ASP A 6 -34.10 -8.62 37.67
N GLU A 7 -33.89 -9.07 38.90
CA GLU A 7 -32.56 -9.27 39.51
C GLU A 7 -31.68 -10.16 38.64
N SER A 8 -32.28 -11.17 38.00
CA SER A 8 -31.60 -12.08 37.07
C SER A 8 -30.96 -11.37 35.87
N VAL A 9 -31.62 -10.36 35.30
CA VAL A 9 -31.12 -9.58 34.15
C VAL A 9 -30.06 -8.59 34.59
N GLN A 10 -30.19 -8.03 35.80
CA GLN A 10 -29.16 -7.15 36.37
C GLN A 10 -27.84 -7.89 36.58
N LEU A 11 -27.91 -9.12 37.11
CA LEU A 11 -26.73 -9.98 37.28
C LEU A 11 -26.07 -10.36 35.95
N GLU A 12 -26.86 -10.60 34.88
CA GLU A 12 -26.32 -10.81 33.54
C GLU A 12 -25.52 -9.60 33.06
N ILE A 13 -26.09 -8.40 33.18
CA ILE A 13 -25.45 -7.14 32.77
C ILE A 13 -24.18 -6.87 33.59
N GLU A 14 -24.22 -7.04 34.91
CA GLU A 14 -23.05 -6.86 35.79
C GLU A 14 -21.93 -7.82 35.43
N SER A 15 -22.27 -9.09 35.12
CA SER A 15 -21.30 -10.09 34.69
C SER A 15 -20.63 -9.70 33.37
N ILE A 16 -21.41 -9.17 32.41
CA ILE A 16 -20.88 -8.71 31.12
C ILE A 16 -19.92 -7.52 31.31
N LEU A 17 -20.25 -6.56 32.15
CA LEU A 17 -19.37 -5.44 32.46
C LEU A 17 -18.06 -5.88 33.13
N ALA A 18 -18.12 -6.93 33.96
CA ALA A 18 -16.92 -7.50 34.56
C ALA A 18 -16.02 -8.21 33.53
N ILE A 19 -16.62 -8.81 32.49
CA ILE A 19 -15.89 -9.52 31.43
C ILE A 19 -15.32 -8.55 30.38
N PHE A 20 -16.08 -7.52 30.02
CA PHE A 20 -15.75 -6.57 28.95
C PHE A 20 -15.72 -5.11 29.46
N PRO A 21 -14.84 -4.79 30.43
CA PRO A 21 -14.87 -3.49 31.12
C PRO A 21 -14.47 -2.31 30.24
N LYS A 22 -13.90 -2.55 29.05
CA LYS A 22 -13.48 -1.49 28.12
C LYS A 22 -14.35 -1.43 26.87
N GLU A 23 -15.00 -2.53 26.54
CA GLU A 23 -15.70 -2.72 25.29
C GLU A 23 -17.21 -2.56 25.47
N VAL A 24 -17.75 -2.71 26.69
CA VAL A 24 -19.19 -2.63 26.94
C VAL A 24 -19.52 -1.45 27.87
N PHE A 25 -20.44 -0.60 27.42
CA PHE A 25 -20.89 0.60 28.12
C PHE A 25 -22.41 0.60 28.29
N ILE A 26 -22.89 1.07 29.44
CA ILE A 26 -24.33 1.25 29.69
C ILE A 26 -24.68 2.71 29.43
N GLU A 27 -25.52 2.97 28.44
CA GLU A 27 -26.09 4.31 28.20
C GLU A 27 -27.30 4.55 29.12
N SER A 28 -28.09 3.51 29.37
CA SER A 28 -29.23 3.52 30.29
C SER A 28 -29.60 2.09 30.70
N ASN A 29 -30.50 1.93 31.68
CA ASN A 29 -30.91 0.60 32.17
C ASN A 29 -31.34 -0.38 31.07
N SER A 30 -31.80 0.09 29.91
CA SER A 30 -32.23 -0.74 28.77
C SER A 30 -31.39 -0.54 27.51
N ARG A 31 -30.25 0.15 27.59
CA ARG A 31 -29.38 0.40 26.43
C ARG A 31 -27.92 0.13 26.75
N ILE A 32 -27.35 -0.80 26.00
CA ILE A 32 -25.97 -1.25 26.10
C ILE A 32 -25.29 -0.94 24.78
N ILE A 33 -24.10 -0.37 24.83
CA ILE A 33 -23.27 -0.07 23.67
C ILE A 33 -22.05 -0.96 23.77
N VAL A 34 -21.80 -1.73 22.72
CA VAL A 34 -20.62 -2.55 22.55
C VAL A 34 -19.72 -1.87 21.54
N GLU A 35 -18.47 -1.61 21.88
CA GLU A 35 -17.48 -1.00 21.01
C GLU A 35 -16.42 -2.02 20.60
N TYR A 36 -16.00 -1.92 19.35
CA TYR A 36 -14.86 -2.63 18.80
C TYR A 36 -14.00 -1.66 17.99
N GLU A 37 -12.78 -2.09 17.67
CA GLU A 37 -11.81 -1.31 16.89
C GLU A 37 -12.42 -0.74 15.58
N ASN A 38 -11.83 0.35 15.08
CA ASN A 38 -12.24 1.03 13.83
C ASN A 38 -13.67 1.59 13.84
N ASN A 39 -14.14 2.07 15.00
CA ASN A 39 -15.48 2.67 15.19
C ASN A 39 -16.61 1.72 14.79
N ALA A 40 -16.46 0.44 15.13
CA ALA A 40 -17.54 -0.54 15.04
C ALA A 40 -18.28 -0.57 16.38
N HIS A 41 -19.59 -0.35 16.34
CA HIS A 41 -20.45 -0.31 17.51
C HIS A 41 -21.70 -1.16 17.30
N LEU A 42 -22.08 -1.92 18.33
CA LEU A 42 -23.36 -2.59 18.42
C LEU A 42 -24.19 -1.93 19.53
N HIS A 43 -25.25 -1.23 19.13
CA HIS A 43 -26.19 -0.62 20.06
C HIS A 43 -27.30 -1.60 20.37
N ILE A 44 -27.31 -2.15 21.57
CA ILE A 44 -28.30 -3.12 22.05
C ILE A 44 -29.36 -2.41 22.89
N ARG A 45 -30.63 -2.68 22.61
CA ARG A 45 -31.80 -2.19 23.35
C ARG A 45 -32.60 -3.37 23.90
N LEU A 46 -32.79 -3.38 25.22
CA LEU A 46 -33.55 -4.40 25.93
C LEU A 46 -35.05 -4.04 25.94
N PRO A 47 -35.95 -4.91 25.45
CA PRO A 47 -37.39 -4.75 25.66
C PRO A 47 -37.75 -4.93 27.13
N SER A 48 -38.92 -4.43 27.57
CA SER A 48 -39.36 -4.56 28.97
C SER A 48 -39.50 -6.00 29.44
N ASP A 49 -39.79 -6.90 28.51
CA ASP A 49 -40.10 -8.31 28.78
C ASP A 49 -38.89 -9.22 28.52
N TYR A 50 -37.70 -8.65 28.26
CA TYR A 50 -36.46 -9.42 28.15
C TYR A 50 -36.26 -10.29 29.41
N PRO A 51 -35.93 -11.59 29.27
CA PRO A 51 -35.51 -12.29 28.04
C PRO A 51 -36.61 -12.90 27.15
N LYS A 52 -37.90 -12.77 27.51
CA LYS A 52 -39.01 -13.35 26.72
C LYS A 52 -39.03 -12.82 25.29
N ASP A 53 -38.86 -11.50 25.17
CA ASP A 53 -38.61 -10.83 23.91
C ASP A 53 -37.09 -10.63 23.75
N PRO A 54 -36.53 -10.89 22.56
CA PRO A 54 -35.10 -10.83 22.34
C PRO A 54 -34.62 -9.37 22.30
N PRO A 55 -33.32 -9.12 22.57
CA PRO A 55 -32.75 -7.79 22.46
C PRO A 55 -32.82 -7.29 21.01
N LEU A 56 -33.16 -6.01 20.85
CA LEU A 56 -33.06 -5.31 19.57
C LEU A 56 -31.66 -4.73 19.43
N PHE A 57 -31.13 -4.64 18.21
CA PHE A 57 -29.81 -4.07 17.99
C PHE A 57 -29.68 -3.24 16.71
N GLU A 58 -28.76 -2.29 16.72
CA GLU A 58 -28.36 -1.49 15.56
C GLU A 58 -26.83 -1.52 15.39
N LEU A 59 -26.37 -1.80 14.18
CA LEU A 59 -24.94 -1.90 13.84
C LEU A 59 -24.43 -0.61 13.17
N VAL A 60 -23.49 0.06 13.84
CA VAL A 60 -22.76 1.21 13.31
C VAL A 60 -21.32 0.78 13.03
N SER A 61 -20.95 0.62 11.76
CA SER A 61 -19.58 0.25 11.41
C SER A 61 -19.18 0.85 10.05
N PRO A 62 -18.64 2.07 10.01
CA PRO A 62 -18.32 2.79 8.77
C PRO A 62 -17.27 2.09 7.90
N ALA A 63 -16.35 1.34 8.53
CA ALA A 63 -15.28 0.63 7.84
C ALA A 63 -15.74 -0.73 7.26
N LEU A 64 -16.92 -1.23 7.63
CA LEU A 64 -17.38 -2.55 7.23
C LEU A 64 -17.97 -2.52 5.81
N SER A 65 -17.53 -3.45 4.97
CA SER A 65 -18.06 -3.58 3.60
C SER A 65 -19.56 -3.95 3.61
N SER A 66 -20.26 -3.62 2.53
CA SER A 66 -21.69 -3.95 2.38
C SER A 66 -21.97 -5.45 2.49
N GLU A 67 -21.07 -6.28 1.96
CA GLU A 67 -21.17 -7.75 1.99
C GLU A 67 -21.06 -8.26 3.44
N ASN A 68 -19.98 -7.87 4.13
CA ASN A 68 -19.71 -8.28 5.51
C ASN A 68 -20.77 -7.75 6.48
N ARG A 69 -21.29 -6.54 6.23
CA ARG A 69 -22.40 -5.97 7.01
C ARG A 69 -23.65 -6.85 6.90
N LYS A 70 -24.00 -7.30 5.68
CA LYS A 70 -25.16 -8.16 5.45
C LYS A 70 -24.99 -9.53 6.10
N GLU A 71 -23.78 -10.09 6.01
CA GLU A 71 -23.41 -11.35 6.66
C GLU A 71 -23.55 -11.25 8.19
N LEU A 72 -22.89 -10.28 8.83
CA LEU A 72 -22.95 -10.07 10.27
C LEU A 72 -24.39 -9.86 10.77
N LEU A 73 -25.17 -9.02 10.09
CA LEU A 73 -26.57 -8.82 10.46
C LEU A 73 -27.39 -10.11 10.35
N THR A 74 -27.10 -10.95 9.36
CA THR A 74 -27.76 -12.25 9.21
C THR A 74 -27.40 -13.19 10.37
N ILE A 75 -26.12 -13.22 10.76
CA ILE A 75 -25.64 -14.02 11.90
C ILE A 75 -26.31 -13.57 13.20
N LEU A 76 -26.28 -12.28 13.53
CA LEU A 76 -26.84 -11.75 14.78
C LEU A 76 -28.36 -11.92 14.85
N ASN A 77 -29.08 -11.65 13.75
CA ASN A 77 -30.54 -11.84 13.72
C ASN A 77 -30.92 -13.31 13.89
N LYS A 78 -30.20 -14.22 13.22
CA LYS A 78 -30.39 -15.65 13.37
C LYS A 78 -30.14 -16.08 14.81
N PHE A 79 -29.04 -15.63 15.41
CA PHE A 79 -28.69 -15.92 16.80
C PHE A 79 -29.78 -15.50 17.78
N CYS A 80 -30.32 -14.27 17.67
CA CYS A 80 -31.44 -13.83 18.51
C CYS A 80 -32.70 -14.67 18.31
N SER A 81 -33.00 -15.08 17.07
CA SER A 81 -34.20 -15.88 16.77
C SER A 81 -34.14 -17.31 17.31
N GLU A 82 -32.94 -17.91 17.35
CA GLU A 82 -32.73 -19.29 17.80
C GLU A 82 -32.76 -19.44 19.32
N ASN A 83 -32.51 -18.35 20.06
CA ASN A 83 -32.39 -18.35 21.52
C ASN A 83 -33.47 -17.46 22.20
N ASN A 84 -34.68 -17.45 21.64
CA ASN A 84 -35.77 -16.64 22.15
C ASN A 84 -36.24 -17.12 23.54
N GLY A 85 -36.37 -16.20 24.51
CA GLY A 85 -36.71 -16.55 25.89
C GLY A 85 -35.51 -16.76 26.81
N GLU A 86 -34.28 -16.70 26.28
CA GLU A 86 -33.05 -16.93 27.04
C GLU A 86 -32.26 -15.65 27.30
N GLN A 87 -31.41 -15.68 28.33
CA GLN A 87 -30.44 -14.63 28.62
C GLN A 87 -29.24 -14.76 27.67
N ILE A 88 -29.17 -13.89 26.66
CA ILE A 88 -28.24 -14.05 25.52
C ILE A 88 -27.26 -12.90 25.34
N LEU A 89 -27.21 -11.92 26.24
CA LEU A 89 -26.42 -10.71 26.01
C LEU A 89 -24.94 -11.02 25.89
N TYR A 90 -24.40 -11.86 26.78
CA TYR A 90 -23.00 -12.28 26.72
C TYR A 90 -22.67 -12.93 25.37
N SER A 91 -23.47 -13.92 24.97
CA SER A 91 -23.26 -14.68 23.75
C SER A 91 -23.44 -13.84 22.48
N LEU A 92 -24.39 -12.89 22.49
CA LEU A 92 -24.59 -11.93 21.40
C LEU A 92 -23.39 -10.98 21.26
N ILE A 93 -22.90 -10.46 22.37
CA ILE A 93 -21.70 -9.60 22.40
C ILE A 93 -20.49 -10.39 21.91
N GLN A 94 -20.29 -11.61 22.40
CA GLN A 94 -19.20 -12.48 21.99
C GLN A 94 -19.27 -12.78 20.48
N CYS A 95 -20.46 -13.09 19.95
CA CYS A 95 -20.66 -13.33 18.52
C CYS A 95 -20.25 -12.11 17.66
N PHE A 96 -20.61 -10.91 18.11
CA PHE A 96 -20.16 -9.66 17.46
C PHE A 96 -18.63 -9.50 17.51
N MET A 97 -18.00 -9.71 18.66
CA MET A 97 -16.55 -9.59 18.82
C MET A 97 -15.78 -10.61 17.96
N GLU A 98 -16.22 -11.87 17.98
CA GLU A 98 -15.60 -12.96 17.22
C GLU A 98 -15.64 -12.69 15.72
N TYR A 99 -16.76 -12.18 15.20
CA TYR A 99 -16.87 -11.84 13.79
C TYR A 99 -15.80 -10.83 13.33
N PHE A 100 -15.58 -9.77 14.11
CA PHE A 100 -14.56 -8.77 13.77
C PHE A 100 -13.13 -9.27 14.01
N CYS A 101 -12.91 -10.14 14.99
CA CYS A 101 -11.63 -10.82 15.19
C CYS A 101 -11.27 -11.66 13.95
N ASP A 102 -12.18 -12.54 13.52
CA ASP A 102 -12.01 -13.40 12.35
C ASP A 102 -11.81 -12.60 11.07
N LEU A 103 -12.56 -11.51 10.92
CA LEU A 103 -12.41 -10.61 9.78
C LEU A 103 -11.00 -10.01 9.74
N GLY A 104 -10.50 -9.53 10.88
CA GLY A 104 -9.14 -9.00 11.00
C GLY A 104 -8.06 -10.05 10.70
N GLU A 105 -8.26 -11.31 11.06
CA GLU A 105 -7.33 -12.39 10.72
C GLU A 105 -7.34 -12.71 9.21
N LYS A 106 -8.52 -12.80 8.60
CA LYS A 106 -8.67 -13.01 7.14
C LYS A 106 -8.00 -11.90 6.34
N GLU A 107 -8.10 -10.65 6.79
CA GLU A 107 -7.44 -9.51 6.15
C GLU A 107 -5.91 -9.60 6.28
N LYS A 108 -5.38 -9.96 7.46
CA LYS A 108 -3.95 -10.17 7.67
C LYS A 108 -3.41 -11.31 6.81
N GLU A 109 -4.16 -12.40 6.64
CA GLU A 109 -3.75 -13.53 5.80
C GLU A 109 -3.75 -13.15 4.30
N LYS A 110 -4.79 -12.47 3.81
CA LYS A 110 -4.81 -11.91 2.45
C LYS A 110 -3.60 -11.02 2.19
N GLN A 111 -3.26 -10.14 3.14
CA GLN A 111 -2.10 -9.26 3.02
C GLN A 111 -0.78 -10.06 2.96
N LYS A 112 -0.63 -11.10 3.77
CA LYS A 112 0.56 -11.99 3.71
C LYS A 112 0.67 -12.72 2.38
N ILE A 113 -0.45 -13.17 1.80
CA ILE A 113 -0.46 -13.83 0.48
C ILE A 113 -0.01 -12.84 -0.59
N ILE A 114 -0.57 -11.63 -0.62
CA ILE A 114 -0.17 -10.56 -1.56
C ILE A 114 1.32 -10.26 -1.42
N GLU A 115 1.82 -10.08 -0.20
CA GLU A 115 3.26 -9.83 0.05
C GLU A 115 4.14 -11.01 -0.38
N LYS A 116 3.66 -12.25 -0.22
CA LYS A 116 4.37 -13.45 -0.64
C LYS A 116 4.41 -13.59 -2.16
N GLU A 117 3.30 -13.30 -2.85
CA GLU A 117 3.22 -13.27 -4.31
C GLU A 117 4.13 -12.19 -4.88
N GLU A 118 4.11 -10.97 -4.32
CA GLU A 118 5.04 -9.89 -4.69
C GLU A 118 6.52 -10.30 -4.49
N ARG A 119 6.84 -11.04 -3.43
CA ARG A 119 8.19 -11.59 -3.20
C ARG A 119 8.55 -12.70 -4.17
N MET A 120 7.65 -13.62 -4.51
CA MET A 120 7.91 -14.68 -5.48
C MET A 120 8.15 -14.10 -6.88
N ASP A 121 7.44 -13.04 -7.24
CA ASP A 121 7.61 -12.39 -8.54
C ASP A 121 8.94 -11.62 -8.68
N LEU A 122 9.58 -11.27 -7.55
CA LEU A 122 10.97 -10.79 -7.53
C LEU A 122 12.00 -11.90 -7.76
N THR A 123 11.61 -13.18 -7.61
CA THR A 123 12.50 -14.34 -7.80
C THR A 123 12.46 -14.92 -9.21
N ILE A 124 11.47 -14.53 -10.03
CA ILE A 124 11.50 -14.81 -11.47
C ILE A 124 12.56 -13.88 -12.08
N ASN A 125 13.78 -14.40 -12.16
CA ASN A 125 14.94 -13.71 -12.71
C ASN A 125 14.82 -13.67 -14.25
N ILE A 126 13.83 -12.92 -14.77
CA ILE A 126 13.82 -12.54 -16.18
C ILE A 126 15.09 -11.71 -16.37
N PRO A 127 16.06 -12.19 -17.17
CA PRO A 127 17.29 -11.46 -17.40
C PRO A 127 16.95 -10.08 -17.95
N LEU A 128 17.68 -9.07 -17.52
CA LEU A 128 17.60 -7.74 -18.11
C LEU A 128 17.74 -7.86 -19.64
N PRO A 129 16.93 -7.15 -20.46
CA PRO A 129 17.12 -7.15 -21.91
C PRO A 129 18.58 -6.83 -22.25
N SER A 130 19.17 -7.56 -23.19
CA SER A 130 20.61 -7.52 -23.47
C SER A 130 21.15 -6.15 -23.89
N ASN A 131 20.27 -5.26 -24.34
CA ASN A 131 20.59 -3.88 -24.72
C ASN A 131 20.59 -2.90 -23.54
N PHE A 132 20.15 -3.32 -22.35
CA PHE A 132 20.14 -2.48 -21.16
C PHE A 132 21.33 -2.79 -20.25
N TYR A 133 21.83 -1.75 -19.60
CA TYR A 133 22.74 -1.84 -18.49
C TYR A 133 22.05 -1.33 -17.22
N SER A 134 22.19 -2.04 -16.10
CA SER A 134 21.67 -1.58 -14.81
C SER A 134 22.80 -1.25 -13.85
N GLY A 135 22.72 -0.08 -13.23
CA GLY A 135 23.61 0.30 -12.13
C GLY A 135 23.33 -0.49 -10.85
N LYS A 136 24.13 -0.24 -9.82
CA LYS A 136 23.92 -0.76 -8.47
C LYS A 136 22.64 -0.16 -7.87
N ALA A 137 21.93 -0.97 -7.09
CA ALA A 137 20.79 -0.49 -6.34
C ALA A 137 21.24 0.36 -5.14
N ILE A 138 20.57 1.49 -4.91
CA ILE A 138 20.74 2.35 -3.76
C ILE A 138 19.54 2.15 -2.84
N GLU A 139 19.78 1.87 -1.56
CA GLU A 139 18.73 1.70 -0.55
C GLU A 139 18.83 2.79 0.53
N ASP A 140 17.69 3.44 0.85
CA ASP A 140 17.55 4.39 1.95
C ASP A 140 16.11 4.33 2.49
N ARG A 141 15.96 4.15 3.81
CA ARG A 141 14.67 4.11 4.52
C ARG A 141 13.65 3.19 3.83
N LYS A 142 14.11 1.99 3.46
CA LYS A 142 13.34 0.96 2.72
C LYS A 142 12.88 1.40 1.32
N SER A 143 13.29 2.56 0.83
CA SER A 143 13.15 2.90 -0.59
C SER A 143 14.38 2.40 -1.34
N VAL A 144 14.16 1.76 -2.49
CA VAL A 144 15.22 1.26 -3.36
C VAL A 144 15.17 2.01 -4.68
N PHE A 145 16.33 2.37 -5.22
CA PHE A 145 16.49 3.09 -6.47
C PHE A 145 17.51 2.36 -7.35
N GLN A 146 17.21 2.18 -8.63
CA GLN A 146 18.15 1.57 -9.57
C GLN A 146 18.05 2.24 -10.93
N GLY A 147 19.19 2.63 -11.49
CA GLY A 147 19.26 3.20 -12.84
C GLY A 147 19.41 2.10 -13.89
N HIS A 148 18.77 2.31 -15.03
CA HIS A 148 18.82 1.47 -16.22
C HIS A 148 19.08 2.36 -17.44
N VAL A 149 20.06 2.02 -18.26
CA VAL A 149 20.42 2.81 -19.44
C VAL A 149 20.56 1.92 -20.66
N THR A 150 20.18 2.43 -21.82
CA THR A 150 20.37 1.77 -23.11
C THR A 150 20.71 2.80 -24.18
N LYS A 151 21.35 2.35 -25.25
CA LYS A 151 21.58 3.17 -26.44
C LYS A 151 20.25 3.50 -27.12
N LEU A 152 20.13 4.72 -27.62
CA LEU A 152 18.94 5.22 -28.31
C LEU A 152 19.34 5.88 -29.62
N GLU A 153 18.88 5.31 -30.74
CA GLU A 153 19.21 5.81 -32.10
C GLU A 153 18.13 6.73 -32.69
N SER A 154 16.90 6.61 -32.22
CA SER A 154 15.77 7.44 -32.63
C SER A 154 14.72 7.49 -31.55
N LYS A 155 14.02 8.62 -31.42
CA LYS A 155 12.90 8.81 -30.49
C LYS A 155 11.81 7.74 -30.66
N ASP A 156 11.62 7.22 -31.87
CA ASP A 156 10.56 6.25 -32.17
C ASP A 156 10.77 4.89 -31.47
N LYS A 157 12.01 4.62 -31.00
CA LYS A 157 12.34 3.41 -30.26
C LYS A 157 12.00 3.50 -28.77
N VAL A 158 11.78 4.70 -28.22
CA VAL A 158 11.57 4.92 -26.77
C VAL A 158 10.42 4.06 -26.22
N PRO A 159 9.21 4.03 -26.82
CA PRO A 159 8.10 3.23 -26.27
C PRO A 159 8.43 1.73 -26.21
N LYS A 160 9.03 1.17 -27.26
CA LYS A 160 9.41 -0.24 -27.33
C LYS A 160 10.50 -0.60 -26.33
N LEU A 161 11.48 0.29 -26.12
CA LEU A 161 12.53 0.09 -25.13
C LEU A 161 11.98 0.11 -23.70
N LEU A 162 11.05 1.02 -23.40
CA LEU A 162 10.37 1.06 -22.10
C LEU A 162 9.53 -0.19 -21.85
N GLU A 163 8.78 -0.65 -22.86
CA GLU A 163 8.03 -1.90 -22.80
C GLU A 163 8.95 -3.10 -22.55
N SER A 164 10.06 -3.19 -23.31
CA SER A 164 11.05 -4.27 -23.13
C SER A 164 11.65 -4.27 -21.72
N LEU A 165 11.94 -3.10 -21.14
CA LEU A 165 12.46 -2.99 -19.79
C LEU A 165 11.42 -3.44 -18.75
N LYS A 166 10.15 -3.10 -18.98
CA LYS A 166 9.01 -3.51 -18.15
C LYS A 166 8.62 -4.99 -18.31
N THR A 167 9.27 -5.75 -19.20
CA THR A 167 9.15 -7.22 -19.16
C THR A 167 9.83 -7.83 -17.94
N VAL A 168 10.80 -7.11 -17.35
CA VAL A 168 11.42 -7.51 -16.09
C VAL A 168 10.43 -7.23 -14.96
N GLY A 169 9.86 -8.28 -14.36
CA GLY A 169 8.79 -8.16 -13.37
C GLY A 169 9.12 -7.21 -12.20
N LYS A 170 10.38 -7.20 -11.74
CA LYS A 170 10.86 -6.26 -10.72
C LYS A 170 10.70 -4.80 -11.17
N ILE A 171 11.05 -4.45 -12.41
CA ILE A 171 10.96 -3.08 -12.94
C ILE A 171 9.51 -2.70 -13.24
N ALA A 172 8.72 -3.64 -13.80
CA ALA A 172 7.30 -3.45 -14.07
C ALA A 172 6.51 -3.01 -12.83
N ARG A 173 6.87 -3.57 -11.66
CA ARG A 173 6.24 -3.29 -10.35
C ARG A 173 6.90 -2.16 -9.58
N ALA A 174 7.91 -1.49 -10.15
CA ALA A 174 8.43 -0.28 -9.53
C ALA A 174 7.30 0.73 -9.40
N ARG A 175 7.28 1.45 -8.27
CA ARG A 175 6.24 2.44 -7.99
C ARG A 175 6.28 3.56 -9.02
N HIS A 176 7.48 3.91 -9.46
CA HIS A 176 7.75 4.93 -10.46
C HIS A 176 8.97 4.49 -11.29
N ASN A 177 8.89 4.71 -12.60
CA ASN A 177 9.96 4.53 -13.57
C ASN A 177 10.20 5.83 -14.36
N PRO A 178 10.54 6.96 -13.70
CA PRO A 178 10.87 8.20 -14.40
C PRO A 178 12.01 7.96 -15.39
N TYR A 179 11.91 8.61 -16.54
CA TYR A 179 12.91 8.49 -17.58
C TYR A 179 13.20 9.81 -18.27
N ALA A 180 14.37 9.88 -18.89
CA ALA A 180 14.77 10.95 -19.80
C ALA A 180 15.62 10.36 -20.92
N TRP A 181 15.57 10.99 -22.09
CA TRP A 181 16.43 10.62 -23.21
C TRP A 181 16.95 11.86 -23.94
N ARG A 182 18.10 11.68 -24.60
CA ARG A 182 18.77 12.72 -25.40
C ARG A 182 19.44 12.07 -26.60
N ILE A 183 19.20 12.61 -27.80
CA ILE A 183 19.77 12.15 -29.07
C ILE A 183 20.41 13.36 -29.75
N VAL A 184 21.61 13.20 -30.29
CA VAL A 184 22.31 14.26 -31.03
C VAL A 184 22.73 13.72 -32.39
N ASN A 185 22.19 14.31 -33.45
CA ASN A 185 22.57 13.92 -34.81
C ASN A 185 23.78 14.75 -35.27
N ASP A 186 24.91 14.09 -35.57
CA ASP A 186 26.15 14.72 -36.03
C ASP A 186 26.13 15.20 -37.50
N ALA A 187 24.96 15.54 -38.04
CA ALA A 187 24.86 16.17 -39.36
C ALA A 187 25.39 17.62 -39.32
N GLU A 188 25.68 18.23 -40.49
CA GLU A 188 26.23 19.60 -40.65
C GLU A 188 25.50 20.70 -39.83
N ARG A 189 24.25 20.43 -39.40
CA ARG A 189 23.59 21.12 -38.30
C ARG A 189 23.21 20.11 -37.23
N ALA A 190 23.91 20.13 -36.10
CA ALA A 190 23.59 19.27 -34.96
C ALA A 190 22.18 19.58 -34.45
N ILE A 191 21.22 18.68 -34.71
CA ILE A 191 19.87 18.76 -34.16
C ILE A 191 19.86 17.90 -32.90
N GLU A 192 19.68 18.55 -31.76
CA GLU A 192 19.47 17.89 -30.47
C GLU A 192 17.98 17.66 -30.24
N GLN A 193 17.61 16.43 -29.89
CA GLN A 193 16.26 16.05 -29.48
C GLN A 193 16.31 15.42 -28.09
N HIS A 194 15.36 15.77 -27.24
CA HIS A 194 15.26 15.21 -25.90
C HIS A 194 13.82 15.28 -25.38
N ASP A 195 13.48 14.38 -24.47
CA ASP A 195 12.21 14.41 -23.74
C ASP A 195 12.34 13.65 -22.41
N CYS A 196 11.36 13.78 -21.52
CA CYS A 196 11.35 13.13 -20.21
C CYS A 196 9.93 12.97 -19.64
N ASP A 197 9.71 11.93 -18.84
CA ASP A 197 8.43 11.65 -18.16
C ASP A 197 8.70 11.21 -16.71
N ASP A 198 7.91 11.76 -15.77
CA ASP A 198 8.03 11.53 -14.34
C ASP A 198 7.46 10.18 -13.89
N ASP A 199 6.58 9.55 -14.67
CA ASP A 199 5.83 8.34 -14.27
C ASP A 199 5.20 8.49 -12.87
N GLY A 200 4.60 9.66 -12.60
CA GLY A 200 3.98 10.02 -11.32
C GLY A 200 4.93 10.46 -10.21
N GLU A 201 6.26 10.43 -10.42
CA GLU A 201 7.26 10.96 -9.47
C GLU A 201 7.64 12.41 -9.83
N THR A 202 6.69 13.33 -9.67
CA THR A 202 6.79 14.72 -10.14
C THR A 202 8.13 15.38 -9.85
N GLY A 203 8.77 15.90 -10.90
CA GLY A 203 10.03 16.64 -10.86
C GLY A 203 11.30 15.78 -10.92
N SER A 204 11.19 14.47 -11.17
CA SER A 204 12.33 13.56 -11.28
C SER A 204 12.91 13.50 -12.68
N ALA A 205 12.06 13.44 -13.70
CA ALA A 205 12.40 13.33 -15.11
C ALA A 205 13.21 14.53 -15.60
N SER A 206 12.78 15.75 -15.24
CA SER A 206 13.54 16.97 -15.54
C SER A 206 14.94 16.96 -14.90
N LYS A 207 15.11 16.33 -13.73
CA LYS A 207 16.43 16.16 -13.10
C LYS A 207 17.27 15.11 -13.81
N LEU A 208 16.66 14.03 -14.29
CA LEU A 208 17.34 13.03 -15.13
C LEU A 208 17.78 13.63 -16.47
N LEU A 209 16.94 14.43 -17.12
CA LEU A 209 17.31 15.12 -18.35
C LEU A 209 18.46 16.10 -18.12
N ARG A 210 18.39 16.89 -17.03
CA ARG A 210 19.49 17.78 -16.62
C ARG A 210 20.78 16.98 -16.35
N LEU A 211 20.68 15.81 -15.73
CA LEU A 211 21.82 14.92 -15.52
C LEU A 211 22.46 14.50 -16.84
N LEU A 212 21.67 14.09 -17.84
CA LEU A 212 22.17 13.73 -19.18
C LEU A 212 22.93 14.90 -19.83
N MET A 213 22.38 16.11 -19.73
CA MET A 213 23.04 17.32 -20.24
C MET A 213 24.35 17.62 -19.50
N GLN A 214 24.36 17.54 -18.17
CA GLN A 214 25.55 17.82 -17.35
C GLN A 214 26.68 16.81 -17.57
N MET A 215 26.32 15.55 -17.84
CA MET A 215 27.26 14.47 -18.09
C MET A 215 27.66 14.37 -19.58
N ASP A 216 27.10 15.23 -20.44
CA ASP A 216 27.18 15.13 -21.90
C ASP A 216 26.87 13.73 -22.45
N ALA A 217 25.92 13.03 -21.82
CA ALA A 217 25.45 11.74 -22.26
C ALA A 217 24.48 11.91 -23.45
N LYS A 218 24.83 11.34 -24.60
CA LYS A 218 24.09 11.44 -25.87
C LYS A 218 23.70 10.05 -26.35
N ASP A 219 22.67 9.99 -27.18
CA ASP A 219 22.15 8.79 -27.82
C ASP A 219 21.81 7.70 -26.80
N VAL A 220 21.15 8.13 -25.72
CA VAL A 220 20.77 7.27 -24.59
C VAL A 220 19.34 7.50 -24.12
N LEU A 221 18.74 6.42 -23.63
CA LEU A 221 17.56 6.42 -22.77
C LEU A 221 17.99 6.01 -21.36
N LEU A 222 17.70 6.87 -20.38
CA LEU A 222 17.93 6.62 -18.97
C LEU A 222 16.60 6.49 -18.24
N VAL A 223 16.41 5.37 -17.54
CA VAL A 223 15.25 5.08 -16.70
C VAL A 223 15.73 4.84 -15.27
N VAL A 224 15.03 5.36 -14.26
CA VAL A 224 15.32 5.05 -12.86
C VAL A 224 14.12 4.42 -12.21
N SER A 225 14.23 3.16 -11.84
CA SER A 225 13.19 2.43 -11.12
C SER A 225 13.25 2.76 -9.64
N ARG A 226 12.10 3.10 -9.04
CA ARG A 226 11.97 3.34 -7.60
C ARG A 226 10.94 2.38 -6.98
N TRP A 227 11.36 1.66 -5.95
CA TRP A 227 10.48 0.84 -5.10
C TRP A 227 10.37 1.47 -3.72
N LYS A 228 9.15 1.56 -3.17
CA LYS A 228 8.91 2.14 -1.84
C LYS A 228 8.54 1.04 -0.86
N GLY A 229 9.33 0.86 0.20
CA GLY A 229 9.05 -0.10 1.28
C GLY A 229 8.85 0.52 2.67
N GLY A 230 8.66 1.85 2.80
CA GLY A 230 8.59 2.49 4.12
C GLY A 230 8.18 3.98 4.15
N ASN A 231 8.74 4.72 5.12
CA ASN A 231 8.40 6.12 5.46
C ASN A 231 8.67 7.12 4.31
N LYS A 232 8.09 8.33 4.39
CA LYS A 232 8.30 9.40 3.41
C LYS A 232 9.77 9.84 3.40
N ILE A 233 10.52 9.48 2.35
CA ILE A 233 11.92 9.88 2.15
C ILE A 233 12.10 11.39 1.86
N GLY A 234 11.02 12.08 1.48
CA GLY A 234 11.04 13.51 1.23
C GLY A 234 11.87 13.90 0.00
N PRO A 235 12.49 15.10 -0.02
CA PRO A 235 13.30 15.60 -1.14
C PRO A 235 14.52 14.73 -1.48
N ASP A 236 15.02 13.95 -0.51
CA ASP A 236 16.20 13.09 -0.66
C ASP A 236 16.07 12.07 -1.80
N ARG A 237 14.84 11.67 -2.16
CA ARG A 237 14.60 10.80 -3.32
C ARG A 237 15.22 11.32 -4.59
N PHE A 238 15.19 12.63 -4.82
CA PHE A 238 15.68 13.22 -6.05
C PHE A 238 17.20 13.05 -6.16
N ARG A 239 17.91 13.15 -5.03
CA ARG A 239 19.35 12.88 -4.97
C ARG A 239 19.65 11.42 -5.31
N HIS A 240 18.90 10.48 -4.73
CA HIS A 240 19.07 9.05 -5.01
C HIS A 240 18.72 8.69 -6.45
N ILE A 241 17.67 9.29 -7.01
CA ILE A 241 17.30 9.13 -8.43
C ILE A 241 18.46 9.58 -9.33
N CYS A 242 19.00 10.78 -9.10
CA CYS A 242 20.14 11.28 -9.87
C CYS A 242 21.40 10.42 -9.69
N ASN A 243 21.68 9.95 -8.47
CA ASN A 243 22.85 9.12 -8.19
C ASN A 243 22.74 7.74 -8.84
N ALA A 244 21.57 7.10 -8.77
CA ALA A 244 21.31 5.83 -9.45
C ALA A 244 21.41 5.98 -10.98
N GLY A 245 20.90 7.08 -11.53
CA GLY A 245 21.04 7.39 -12.96
C GLY A 245 22.50 7.60 -13.38
N ARG A 246 23.28 8.34 -12.58
CA ARG A 246 24.71 8.55 -12.80
C ARG A 246 25.50 7.24 -12.78
N ASP A 247 25.24 6.39 -11.80
CA ASP A 247 25.90 5.10 -11.66
C ASP A 247 25.64 4.20 -12.89
N ALA A 248 24.40 4.15 -13.37
CA ALA A 248 24.05 3.39 -14.58
C ALA A 248 24.77 3.93 -15.84
N LEU A 249 24.83 5.25 -15.99
CA LEU A 249 25.52 5.92 -17.11
C LEU A 249 27.02 5.59 -17.14
N ILE A 250 27.70 5.69 -15.99
CA ILE A 250 29.13 5.42 -15.87
C ILE A 250 29.40 3.93 -16.08
N SER A 251 28.68 3.09 -15.35
CA SER A 251 28.92 1.65 -15.33
C SER A 251 28.52 0.99 -16.66
N GLY A 252 27.56 1.57 -17.39
CA GLY A 252 27.21 1.19 -18.76
C GLY A 252 28.13 1.74 -19.84
N GLY A 253 29.14 2.53 -19.50
CA GLY A 253 30.13 3.06 -20.44
C GLY A 253 29.60 4.18 -21.35
N PHE A 254 28.46 4.79 -21.02
CA PHE A 254 27.87 5.88 -21.81
C PHE A 254 28.50 7.24 -21.52
N VAL A 255 29.34 7.32 -20.49
CA VAL A 255 30.03 8.55 -20.10
C VAL A 255 31.41 8.21 -19.55
N VAL A 256 32.42 8.98 -19.96
CA VAL A 256 33.78 8.87 -19.42
C VAL A 256 33.92 9.84 -18.25
N VAL A 257 34.22 9.32 -17.07
CA VAL A 257 34.59 10.17 -15.92
C VAL A 257 35.98 10.72 -16.18
N LYS A 258 36.10 12.01 -16.46
CA LYS A 258 37.41 12.69 -16.47
C LYS A 258 37.98 12.60 -15.05
N GLY A 259 39.12 11.94 -14.89
CA GLY A 259 39.76 11.78 -13.59
C GLY A 259 40.08 13.13 -12.95
N GLU A 260 39.80 13.27 -11.66
CA GLU A 260 40.39 14.33 -10.84
C GLU A 260 41.90 14.06 -10.76
N GLY A 261 42.68 14.59 -11.70
CA GLY A 261 44.10 14.23 -11.74
C GLY A 261 44.98 14.76 -12.86
N GLU A 262 44.65 15.88 -13.52
CA GLU A 262 45.64 16.61 -14.32
C GLU A 262 45.64 18.08 -13.91
N LYS A 263 46.46 18.41 -12.90
CA LYS A 263 46.98 19.77 -12.78
C LYS A 263 48.01 19.91 -13.90
N SER A 264 47.68 20.71 -14.91
CA SER A 264 48.68 21.20 -15.87
C SER A 264 49.81 21.87 -15.10
N ILE A 265 51.03 21.38 -15.34
CA ILE A 265 52.28 22.06 -15.02
C ILE A 265 52.50 23.14 -16.08
#